data_AF-A0A0R3S181-F1
#
_entry.id   AF-A0A0R3S181-F1
#
_cell.length_a   1.000
_cell.length_b   1.000
_cell.length_c   1.000
_cell.angle_alpha   90.00
_cell.angle_beta   90.00
_cell.angle_gamma   90.00
#
_symmetry.space_group_name_H-M   'P 1'
#
loop_
_entity.id
_entity.type
_entity.pdbx_description
1 polymer ?
#
loop_
_entity_poly.entity_id
_entity_poly.type
_entity_poly.pdbx_seq_one_letter_code
_entity_poly.pdbx_strand_id
1 'polypeptide(L)'
;MSILLYLSLATAISSSYVGLLYAFDFYGVDRDDPQSIKRRLLGAVVNNIIGIASTYAVLCRNYDSPLSVMGIHARGIYPACLLPTLLTSVCYLGNWVMMYIDNNFWSFFHLGELKRNAGNIIWIRDVLLAPITEELAFRACASTLILQCLSSSLTIFVAPLPFALSHLHHIFDDMKKGYTKYEAVSRRVFQTSYSYFFGAYATFLFVRTGHILAPIVSHSVCNNMGLPLLPLIEAYPKRSTRALLWFSYLLGFILWLWLLRPLTDSKFYK
;
A
#
# COMPACT_ATOMS: atom_id res chain seq x y z
N MET A 1 15.61 22.55 -13.28
CA MET A 1 15.16 21.35 -14.03
C MET A 1 13.66 21.46 -14.25
N SER A 2 13.12 21.12 -15.43
CA SER A 2 11.73 21.43 -15.76
C SER A 2 10.74 20.56 -14.98
N ILE A 3 9.61 21.14 -14.56
CA ILE A 3 8.46 20.43 -13.95
C ILE A 3 8.05 19.22 -14.81
N LEU A 4 8.10 19.39 -16.14
CA LEU A 4 7.81 18.34 -17.09
C LEU A 4 8.69 17.09 -16.89
N LEU A 5 10.00 17.25 -16.65
CA LEU A 5 10.89 16.10 -16.44
C LEU A 5 10.47 15.26 -15.22
N TYR A 6 10.21 15.92 -14.08
CA TYR A 6 9.86 15.22 -12.85
C TYR A 6 8.54 14.46 -12.98
N LEU A 7 7.51 15.12 -13.53
CA LEU A 7 6.19 14.51 -13.72
C LEU A 7 6.23 13.38 -14.77
N SER A 8 6.95 13.59 -15.88
CA SER A 8 7.12 12.56 -16.91
C SER A 8 7.85 11.34 -16.36
N LEU A 9 8.93 11.53 -15.60
CA LEU A 9 9.68 10.42 -15.00
C LEU A 9 8.85 9.68 -13.93
N ALA A 10 8.13 10.40 -13.07
CA ALA A 10 7.25 9.79 -12.06
C ALA A 10 6.14 8.95 -12.72
N THR A 11 5.54 9.47 -13.79
CA THR A 11 4.53 8.76 -14.57
C THR A 11 5.14 7.55 -15.27
N ALA A 12 6.32 7.69 -15.88
CA ALA A 12 7.01 6.60 -16.54
C ALA A 12 7.35 5.46 -15.58
N ILE A 13 7.89 5.75 -14.38
CA ILE A 13 8.19 4.75 -13.34
C ILE A 13 6.90 4.05 -12.87
N SER A 14 5.81 4.79 -12.68
CA SER A 14 4.53 4.24 -12.25
C SER A 14 3.92 3.31 -13.30
N SER A 15 3.91 3.73 -14.56
CA SER A 15 3.38 2.94 -15.67
C SER A 15 4.26 1.73 -16.01
N SER A 16 5.58 1.90 -15.96
CA SER A 16 6.53 0.80 -16.20
C SER A 16 6.48 -0.26 -15.11
N TYR A 17 6.19 0.11 -13.85
CA TYR A 17 5.96 -0.88 -12.80
C TYR A 17 4.85 -1.86 -13.20
N VAL A 18 3.66 -1.33 -13.53
CA VAL A 18 2.52 -2.16 -13.97
C VAL A 18 2.86 -2.92 -15.25
N GLY A 19 3.44 -2.23 -16.24
CA GLY A 19 3.80 -2.84 -17.53
C GLY A 19 4.78 -4.01 -17.39
N LEU A 20 5.81 -3.88 -16.56
CA LEU A 20 6.83 -4.92 -16.35
C LEU A 20 6.26 -6.15 -15.62
N LEU A 21 5.32 -5.97 -14.69
CA LEU A 21 4.61 -7.11 -14.08
C LEU A 21 3.95 -7.98 -15.14
N TYR A 22 3.23 -7.37 -16.09
CA TYR A 22 2.56 -8.08 -17.17
C TYR A 22 3.54 -8.61 -18.23
N ALA A 23 4.58 -7.85 -18.57
CA ALA A 23 5.56 -8.28 -19.56
C ALA A 23 6.35 -9.51 -19.10
N PHE A 24 6.77 -9.55 -17.83
CA PHE A 24 7.51 -10.69 -17.28
C PHE A 24 6.62 -11.92 -17.06
N ASP A 25 5.33 -11.72 -16.84
CA ASP A 25 4.34 -12.78 -16.67
C ASP A 25 3.37 -12.86 -17.85
N PHE A 26 3.84 -12.59 -19.06
CA PHE A 26 3.00 -12.47 -20.26
C PHE A 26 2.18 -13.74 -20.55
N TYR A 27 2.76 -14.91 -20.29
CA TYR A 27 2.12 -16.22 -20.46
C TYR A 27 1.48 -16.75 -19.16
N GLY A 28 1.43 -15.95 -18.10
CA GLY A 28 0.81 -16.32 -16.83
C GLY A 28 -0.71 -16.30 -16.94
N VAL A 29 -1.35 -17.41 -16.57
CA VAL A 29 -2.83 -17.50 -16.52
C VAL A 29 -3.36 -17.15 -15.13
N ASP A 30 -2.66 -17.60 -14.10
CA ASP A 30 -2.98 -17.32 -12.70
C ASP A 30 -1.83 -16.55 -12.05
N ARG A 31 -2.17 -15.45 -11.37
CA ARG A 31 -1.22 -14.61 -10.64
C ARG A 31 -0.79 -15.22 -9.30
N ASP A 32 -1.59 -16.17 -8.79
CA ASP A 32 -1.33 -16.87 -7.52
C ASP A 32 -0.50 -18.15 -7.74
N ASP A 33 -0.23 -18.51 -9.00
CA ASP A 33 0.74 -19.56 -9.34
C ASP A 33 2.17 -19.17 -8.90
N PRO A 34 2.92 -20.07 -8.22
CA PRO A 34 4.25 -19.76 -7.73
C PRO A 34 5.26 -19.29 -8.79
N GLN A 35 5.15 -19.75 -10.05
CA GLN A 35 6.02 -19.27 -11.12
C GLN A 35 5.62 -17.88 -11.59
N SER A 36 4.32 -17.61 -11.72
CA SER A 36 3.81 -16.27 -12.00
C SER A 36 4.30 -15.27 -10.93
N ILE A 37 4.20 -15.62 -9.65
CA ILE A 37 4.68 -14.77 -8.55
C ILE A 37 6.15 -14.43 -8.71
N LYS A 38 7.01 -15.42 -8.98
CA LYS A 38 8.46 -15.21 -9.16
C LYS A 38 8.77 -14.32 -10.36
N ARG A 39 8.08 -14.51 -11.49
CA ARG A 39 8.27 -13.70 -12.71
C ARG A 39 7.84 -12.25 -12.50
N ARG A 40 6.66 -12.04 -11.91
CA ARG A 40 6.16 -10.71 -11.56
C ARG A 40 7.08 -10.00 -10.59
N LEU A 41 7.57 -10.70 -9.56
CA LEU A 41 8.53 -10.16 -8.62
C LEU A 41 9.82 -9.71 -9.31
N LEU A 42 10.33 -10.51 -10.26
CA LEU A 42 11.51 -10.12 -11.04
C LEU A 42 11.24 -8.83 -11.84
N GLY A 43 10.09 -8.72 -12.49
CA GLY A 43 9.67 -7.49 -13.18
C GLY A 43 9.59 -6.28 -12.23
N ALA A 44 9.04 -6.47 -11.04
CA ALA A 44 8.94 -5.44 -10.00
C ALA A 44 10.34 -4.96 -9.53
N VAL A 45 11.25 -5.90 -9.29
CA VAL A 45 12.63 -5.61 -8.86
C VAL A 45 13.41 -4.87 -9.95
N VAL A 46 13.28 -5.29 -11.21
CA VAL A 46 13.87 -4.58 -12.36
C VAL A 46 13.35 -3.14 -12.43
N ASN A 47 12.03 -2.95 -12.26
CA ASN A 47 11.46 -1.60 -12.21
C ASN A 47 12.01 -0.79 -11.05
N ASN A 48 12.13 -1.36 -9.84
CA ASN A 48 12.67 -0.65 -8.69
C ASN A 48 14.14 -0.25 -8.89
N ILE A 49 14.98 -1.11 -9.45
CA ILE A 49 16.39 -0.79 -9.72
C ILE A 49 16.48 0.40 -10.68
N ILE A 50 15.75 0.35 -11.80
CA ILE A 50 15.74 1.43 -12.80
C ILE A 50 15.12 2.71 -12.23
N GLY A 51 14.00 2.59 -11.52
CA GLY A 51 13.31 3.70 -10.87
C GLY A 51 14.21 4.40 -9.84
N ILE A 52 14.86 3.64 -8.97
CA ILE A 52 15.78 4.18 -7.96
C ILE A 52 16.97 4.86 -8.63
N ALA A 53 17.61 4.21 -9.60
CA ALA A 53 18.77 4.77 -10.30
C ALA A 53 18.43 6.07 -11.04
N SER A 54 17.28 6.10 -11.75
CA SER A 54 16.83 7.28 -12.48
C SER A 54 16.42 8.43 -11.55
N THR A 55 15.67 8.15 -10.48
CA THR A 55 15.34 9.16 -9.46
C THR A 55 16.60 9.69 -8.79
N TYR A 56 17.55 8.81 -8.43
CA TYR A 56 18.84 9.20 -7.84
C TYR A 56 19.62 10.14 -8.77
N ALA A 57 19.77 9.79 -10.05
CA ALA A 57 20.53 10.57 -11.04
C ALA A 57 19.97 11.99 -11.26
N VAL A 58 18.66 12.15 -11.07
CA VAL A 58 17.98 13.43 -11.17
C VAL A 58 18.17 14.23 -9.87
N LEU A 59 18.04 13.59 -8.70
CA LEU A 59 18.13 14.25 -7.39
C LEU A 59 19.57 14.62 -6.99
N CYS A 60 20.58 13.86 -7.42
CA CYS A 60 21.99 14.12 -7.08
C CYS A 60 22.52 15.45 -7.61
N ARG A 61 21.78 16.12 -8.50
CA ARG A 61 22.09 17.45 -9.00
C ARG A 61 21.77 18.57 -8.01
N ASN A 62 20.83 18.32 -7.09
CA ASN A 62 20.30 19.35 -6.18
C ASN A 62 20.43 18.96 -4.69
N TYR A 63 20.76 17.70 -4.39
CA TYR A 63 20.81 17.18 -3.03
C TYR A 63 22.06 16.33 -2.81
N ASP A 64 22.75 16.58 -1.69
CA ASP A 64 23.94 15.81 -1.28
C ASP A 64 23.60 14.37 -0.89
N SER A 65 22.36 14.12 -0.46
CA SER A 65 21.90 12.78 -0.02
C SER A 65 20.59 12.37 -0.71
N PRO A 66 20.60 12.04 -2.01
CA PRO A 66 19.41 11.71 -2.79
C PRO A 66 18.57 10.58 -2.19
N LEU A 67 19.21 9.49 -1.73
CA LEU A 67 18.51 8.36 -1.12
C LEU A 67 17.74 8.79 0.14
N SER A 68 18.27 9.74 0.91
CA SER A 68 17.55 10.27 2.07
C SER A 68 16.31 11.08 1.67
N VAL A 69 16.34 11.77 0.52
CA VAL A 69 15.17 12.48 -0.02
C VAL A 69 14.11 11.50 -0.55
N MET A 70 14.55 10.31 -0.99
CA MET A 70 13.70 9.17 -1.33
C MET A 70 13.18 8.42 -0.08
N GLY A 71 13.54 8.87 1.13
CA GLY A 71 13.19 8.23 2.41
C GLY A 71 13.88 6.90 2.66
N ILE A 72 14.96 6.61 1.93
CA ILE A 72 15.80 5.41 2.08
C ILE A 72 16.99 5.79 2.97
N HIS A 73 16.84 5.62 4.28
CA HIS A 73 17.89 5.85 5.26
C HIS A 73 17.64 5.07 6.56
N ALA A 74 18.63 5.04 7.45
CA ALA A 74 18.53 4.34 8.74
C ALA A 74 18.06 5.21 9.92
N ARG A 75 18.05 6.54 9.76
CA ARG A 75 17.59 7.46 10.81
C ARG A 75 16.11 7.25 11.09
N GLY A 76 15.73 7.13 12.37
CA GLY A 76 14.34 6.99 12.76
C GLY A 76 13.68 5.67 12.34
N ILE A 77 14.43 4.59 12.06
CA ILE A 77 13.84 3.28 11.67
C ILE A 77 12.79 2.78 12.68
N TYR A 78 13.11 2.84 13.98
CA TYR A 78 12.20 2.34 15.02
C TYR A 78 10.83 3.06 15.00
N PRO A 79 10.76 4.40 15.08
CA PRO A 79 9.49 5.10 14.96
C PRO A 79 8.85 4.93 13.58
N ALA A 80 9.63 4.87 12.49
CA ALA A 80 9.14 4.60 11.13
C ALA A 80 8.44 3.24 10.98
N CYS A 81 8.83 2.25 11.77
CA CYS A 81 8.13 0.97 11.81
C CYS A 81 6.98 0.98 12.82
N LEU A 82 7.23 1.43 14.05
CA LEU A 82 6.30 1.25 15.16
C LEU A 82 5.06 2.15 15.06
N LEU A 83 5.24 3.46 14.84
CA LEU A 83 4.15 4.43 14.94
C LEU A 83 3.16 4.32 13.76
N PRO A 84 3.59 4.14 12.50
CA PRO A 84 2.67 3.88 11.38
C PRO A 84 1.94 2.55 11.50
N THR A 85 2.62 1.50 12.00
CA THR A 85 1.95 0.22 12.31
C THR A 85 0.86 0.41 13.36
N LEU A 86 1.15 1.06 14.49
CA LEU A 86 0.15 1.37 15.52
C LEU A 86 -1.02 2.17 14.97
N LEU A 87 -0.73 3.25 14.24
CA LEU A 87 -1.74 4.09 13.61
C LEU A 87 -2.64 3.30 12.67
N THR A 88 -2.04 2.45 11.83
CA THR A 88 -2.79 1.57 10.90
C THR A 88 -3.62 0.55 11.66
N SER A 89 -3.06 -0.07 12.71
CA SER A 89 -3.77 -1.03 13.57
C SER A 89 -4.96 -0.40 14.30
N VAL A 90 -4.87 0.87 14.72
CA VAL A 90 -5.99 1.62 15.31
C VAL A 90 -7.13 1.77 14.31
N CYS A 91 -6.83 2.06 13.03
CA CYS A 91 -7.85 2.11 11.98
C CYS A 91 -8.58 0.76 11.84
N TYR A 92 -7.86 -0.35 12.04
CA TYR A 92 -8.39 -1.72 11.99
C TYR A 92 -8.98 -2.21 13.32
N LEU A 93 -9.28 -1.34 14.30
CA LEU A 93 -9.83 -1.74 15.60
C LEU A 93 -11.06 -2.67 15.47
N GLY A 94 -11.97 -2.38 14.53
CA GLY A 94 -13.13 -3.24 14.26
C GLY A 94 -12.76 -4.67 13.84
N ASN A 95 -11.76 -4.83 12.96
CA ASN A 95 -11.28 -6.15 12.54
C ASN A 95 -10.65 -6.90 13.72
N TRP A 96 -9.87 -6.23 14.56
CA TRP A 96 -9.28 -6.85 15.75
C TRP A 96 -10.32 -7.35 16.74
N VAL A 97 -11.35 -6.52 17.01
CA VAL A 97 -12.45 -6.90 17.90
C VAL A 97 -13.24 -8.07 17.31
N MET A 98 -13.49 -8.07 16.00
CA MET A 98 -14.12 -9.19 15.29
C MET A 98 -13.32 -10.49 15.45
N MET A 99 -12.01 -10.46 15.16
CA MET A 99 -11.13 -11.63 15.32
C MET A 99 -11.10 -12.13 16.76
N TYR A 100 -11.17 -11.24 17.75
CA TYR A 100 -11.22 -11.60 19.16
C TYR A 100 -12.53 -12.32 19.51
N ILE A 101 -13.67 -11.79 19.06
CA ILE A 101 -14.98 -12.43 19.25
C ILE A 101 -15.03 -13.82 18.60
N ASP A 102 -14.42 -13.96 17.43
CA ASP A 102 -14.36 -15.21 16.68
C ASP A 102 -13.32 -16.21 17.22
N ASN A 103 -12.63 -15.88 18.32
CA ASN A 103 -11.55 -16.67 18.93
C ASN A 103 -10.34 -16.91 18.00
N ASN A 104 -10.18 -16.08 16.97
CA ASN A 104 -9.07 -16.12 16.01
C ASN A 104 -7.99 -15.06 16.29
N PHE A 105 -8.11 -14.29 17.37
CA PHE A 105 -7.13 -13.25 17.70
C PHE A 105 -5.76 -13.83 18.03
N TRP A 106 -5.71 -14.85 18.90
CA TRP A 106 -4.45 -15.43 19.34
C TRP A 106 -3.77 -16.28 18.27
N SER A 107 -4.54 -16.86 17.34
CA SER A 107 -3.99 -17.60 16.20
C SER A 107 -3.11 -16.74 15.30
N PHE A 108 -3.40 -15.45 15.24
CA PHE A 108 -2.57 -14.47 14.53
C PHE A 108 -1.13 -14.40 15.06
N PHE A 109 -0.93 -14.64 16.36
CA PHE A 109 0.37 -14.55 17.02
C PHE A 109 1.02 -15.91 17.29
N HIS A 110 0.35 -17.01 16.92
CA HIS A 110 0.92 -18.35 17.13
C HIS A 110 2.11 -18.59 16.19
N LEU A 111 3.25 -19.00 16.76
CA LEU A 111 4.48 -19.30 16.02
C LEU A 111 4.27 -20.37 14.93
N GLY A 112 3.38 -21.34 15.16
CA GLY A 112 3.05 -22.36 14.16
C GLY A 112 2.38 -21.78 12.92
N GLU A 113 1.44 -20.85 13.13
CA GLU A 113 0.74 -20.12 12.07
C GLU A 113 1.70 -19.21 11.30
N LEU A 114 2.56 -18.48 12.02
CA LEU A 114 3.61 -17.66 11.43
C LEU A 114 4.58 -18.48 10.57
N LYS A 115 5.01 -19.65 11.05
CA LYS A 115 5.86 -20.58 10.28
C LYS A 115 5.14 -21.09 9.02
N ARG A 116 3.87 -21.44 9.12
CA ARG A 116 3.04 -21.87 7.99
C ARG A 116 2.94 -20.76 6.94
N ASN A 117 2.63 -19.55 7.38
CA ASN A 117 2.52 -18.38 6.51
C ASN A 117 3.87 -18.02 5.88
N ALA A 118 4.97 -18.15 6.61
CA ALA A 118 6.33 -17.97 6.07
C ALA A 118 6.72 -19.06 5.04
N GLY A 119 6.05 -20.20 5.02
CA GLY A 119 6.19 -21.22 3.97
C GLY A 119 5.30 -20.97 2.75
N ASN A 120 4.33 -20.05 2.84
CA ASN A 120 3.38 -19.76 1.77
C ASN A 120 3.86 -18.57 0.92
N ILE A 121 4.26 -18.85 -0.31
CA ILE A 121 4.74 -17.83 -1.26
C ILE A 121 3.71 -16.73 -1.55
N ILE A 122 2.41 -17.06 -1.53
CA ILE A 122 1.32 -16.10 -1.73
C ILE A 122 1.29 -15.12 -0.56
N TRP A 123 1.36 -15.63 0.68
CA TRP A 123 1.39 -14.79 1.87
C TRP A 123 2.66 -13.91 1.92
N ILE A 124 3.83 -14.48 1.60
CA ILE A 124 5.09 -13.73 1.52
C ILE A 124 4.99 -12.62 0.47
N ARG A 125 4.40 -12.93 -0.70
CA ARG A 125 4.16 -11.93 -1.74
C ARG A 125 3.29 -10.80 -1.20
N ASP A 126 2.13 -11.13 -0.63
CA ASP A 126 1.11 -10.15 -0.25
C ASP A 126 1.52 -9.30 0.95
N VAL A 127 2.21 -9.88 1.94
CA VAL A 127 2.55 -9.21 3.20
C VAL A 127 3.94 -8.57 3.18
N LEU A 128 4.86 -9.05 2.33
CA LEU A 128 6.24 -8.55 2.32
C LEU A 128 6.66 -7.98 0.96
N LEU A 129 6.63 -8.81 -0.08
CA LEU A 129 7.31 -8.46 -1.34
C LEU A 129 6.56 -7.39 -2.14
N ALA A 130 5.23 -7.50 -2.25
CA ALA A 130 4.41 -6.51 -2.93
C ALA A 130 4.46 -5.16 -2.20
N PRO A 131 4.24 -5.07 -0.87
CA PRO A 131 4.44 -3.84 -0.11
C PRO A 131 5.80 -3.18 -0.37
N ILE A 132 6.91 -3.92 -0.27
CA ILE A 132 8.25 -3.35 -0.48
C ILE A 132 8.40 -2.79 -1.89
N THR A 133 8.07 -3.59 -2.90
CA THR A 133 8.34 -3.23 -4.30
C THR A 133 7.42 -2.11 -4.81
N GLU A 134 6.15 -2.13 -4.40
CA GLU A 134 5.18 -1.09 -4.74
C GLU A 134 5.53 0.24 -4.06
N GLU A 135 5.82 0.23 -2.76
CA GLU A 135 6.17 1.48 -2.06
C GLU A 135 7.48 2.09 -2.57
N LEU A 136 8.48 1.29 -2.91
CA LEU A 136 9.71 1.80 -3.54
C LEU A 136 9.41 2.50 -4.89
N ALA A 137 8.56 1.92 -5.74
CA ALA A 137 8.20 2.53 -7.02
C ALA A 137 7.36 3.81 -6.84
N PHE A 138 6.28 3.73 -6.06
CA PHE A 138 5.29 4.79 -6.00
C PHE A 138 5.63 5.89 -4.98
N ARG A 139 6.32 5.58 -3.87
CA ARG A 139 6.63 6.54 -2.80
C ARG A 139 8.08 7.00 -2.91
N ALA A 140 9.04 6.08 -2.81
CA ALA A 140 10.46 6.47 -2.83
C ALA A 140 10.89 7.07 -4.18
N CYS A 141 10.28 6.66 -5.30
CA CYS A 141 10.59 7.21 -6.62
C CYS A 141 9.54 8.23 -7.08
N ALA A 142 8.31 7.79 -7.40
CA ALA A 142 7.33 8.67 -8.04
C ALA A 142 6.89 9.84 -7.15
N SER A 143 6.49 9.60 -5.90
CA SER A 143 6.11 10.67 -4.97
C SER A 143 7.26 11.63 -4.69
N THR A 144 8.50 11.14 -4.51
CA THR A 144 9.68 11.99 -4.32
C THR A 144 9.93 12.93 -5.51
N LEU A 145 9.77 12.44 -6.75
CA LEU A 145 9.88 13.27 -7.95
C LEU A 145 8.74 14.31 -8.02
N ILE A 146 7.51 13.92 -7.71
CA ILE A 146 6.36 14.82 -7.69
C ILE A 146 6.54 15.93 -6.64
N LEU A 147 7.12 15.62 -5.48
CA LEU A 147 7.47 16.60 -4.43
C LEU A 147 8.47 17.66 -4.88
N GLN A 148 9.23 17.41 -5.96
CA GLN A 148 10.15 18.41 -6.52
C GLN A 148 9.43 19.52 -7.28
N CYS A 149 8.16 19.33 -7.62
CA CYS A 149 7.38 20.27 -8.42
C CYS A 149 6.01 20.64 -7.84
N LEU A 150 5.46 19.85 -6.90
CA LEU A 150 4.17 20.10 -6.27
C LEU A 150 4.32 20.25 -4.76
N SER A 151 3.35 20.91 -4.13
CA SER A 151 3.27 20.97 -2.67
C SER A 151 3.03 19.58 -2.06
N SER A 152 3.37 19.42 -0.79
CA SER A 152 3.11 18.19 -0.02
C SER A 152 1.63 17.77 -0.09
N SER A 153 0.70 18.72 0.08
CA SER A 153 -0.74 18.46 0.02
C SER A 153 -1.18 17.97 -1.36
N LEU A 154 -0.71 18.61 -2.44
CA LEU A 154 -1.05 18.18 -3.80
C LEU A 154 -0.44 16.81 -4.11
N THR A 155 0.79 16.55 -3.68
CA THR A 155 1.45 15.25 -3.88
C THR A 155 0.63 14.12 -3.25
N ILE A 156 0.12 14.31 -2.04
CA ILE A 156 -0.70 13.30 -1.32
C ILE A 156 -1.91 12.85 -2.14
N PHE A 157 -2.55 13.77 -2.87
CA PHE A 157 -3.74 13.45 -3.66
C PHE A 157 -3.44 13.10 -5.13
N VAL A 158 -2.33 13.59 -5.71
CA VAL A 158 -2.00 13.35 -7.12
C VAL A 158 -1.18 12.08 -7.32
N ALA A 159 -0.18 11.83 -6.48
CA ALA A 159 0.73 10.70 -6.65
C ALA A 159 0.05 9.30 -6.67
N PRO A 160 -1.07 9.07 -5.94
CA PRO A 160 -1.79 7.79 -6.00
C PRO A 160 -2.51 7.49 -7.31
N LEU A 161 -2.82 8.52 -8.12
CA LEU A 161 -3.73 8.38 -9.27
C LEU A 161 -3.26 7.36 -10.31
N PRO A 162 -1.98 7.34 -10.76
CA PRO A 162 -1.54 6.38 -11.77
C PRO A 162 -1.73 4.91 -11.34
N PHE A 163 -1.37 4.60 -10.08
CA PHE A 163 -1.55 3.26 -9.54
C PHE A 163 -3.03 2.89 -9.40
N ALA A 164 -3.84 3.78 -8.82
CA ALA A 164 -5.26 3.53 -8.62
C ALA A 164 -5.97 3.30 -9.96
N LEU A 165 -5.80 4.23 -10.91
CA LEU A 165 -6.45 4.18 -12.22
C LEU A 165 -6.00 2.99 -13.07
N SER A 166 -4.80 2.45 -12.81
CA SER A 166 -4.34 1.24 -13.51
C SER A 166 -5.37 0.12 -13.38
N HIS A 167 -6.06 -0.05 -12.25
CA HIS A 167 -7.03 -1.13 -12.05
C HIS A 167 -8.24 -1.11 -13.00
N LEU A 168 -8.54 0.04 -13.63
CA LEU A 168 -9.64 0.16 -14.58
C LEU A 168 -9.41 -0.65 -15.87
N HIS A 169 -8.16 -0.98 -16.23
CA HIS A 169 -7.90 -1.79 -17.43
C HIS A 169 -8.48 -3.21 -17.33
N HIS A 170 -8.70 -3.71 -16.11
CA HIS A 170 -9.28 -5.03 -15.85
C HIS A 170 -10.78 -5.14 -16.07
N ILE A 171 -11.48 -4.03 -16.36
CA ILE A 171 -12.91 -4.07 -16.68
C ILE A 171 -13.16 -5.02 -17.86
N PHE A 172 -12.31 -4.97 -18.89
CA PHE A 172 -12.43 -5.85 -20.05
C PHE A 172 -12.15 -7.32 -19.71
N ASP A 173 -11.21 -7.58 -18.81
CA ASP A 173 -10.88 -8.94 -18.38
C ASP A 173 -12.03 -9.55 -17.57
N ASP A 174 -12.69 -8.76 -16.72
CA ASP A 174 -13.87 -9.22 -15.98
C ASP A 174 -15.04 -9.52 -16.93
N MET A 175 -15.26 -8.67 -17.93
CA MET A 175 -16.29 -8.92 -18.94
C MET A 175 -16.00 -10.22 -19.72
N LYS A 176 -14.74 -10.51 -20.05
CA LYS A 176 -14.34 -11.79 -20.68
C LYS A 176 -14.57 -13.00 -19.77
N LYS A 177 -14.54 -12.81 -18.44
CA LYS A 177 -14.85 -13.85 -17.44
C LYS A 177 -16.36 -14.04 -17.21
N GLY A 178 -17.20 -13.33 -17.96
CA GLY A 178 -18.66 -13.50 -17.92
C GLY A 178 -19.39 -12.53 -16.99
N TYR A 179 -18.70 -11.59 -16.35
CA TYR A 179 -19.37 -10.54 -15.57
C TYR A 179 -20.10 -9.56 -16.50
N THR A 180 -21.26 -9.08 -16.06
CA THR A 180 -21.95 -8.00 -16.78
C THR A 180 -21.10 -6.72 -16.74
N LYS A 181 -21.30 -5.83 -17.72
CA LYS A 181 -20.61 -4.52 -17.75
C LYS A 181 -20.81 -3.75 -16.44
N TYR A 182 -22.02 -3.79 -15.87
CA TYR A 182 -22.32 -3.12 -14.61
C TYR A 182 -21.54 -3.69 -13.42
N GLU A 183 -21.47 -5.02 -13.29
CA GLU A 183 -20.70 -5.69 -12.23
C GLU A 183 -19.20 -5.44 -12.37
N ALA A 184 -18.66 -5.59 -13.59
CA ALA A 184 -17.24 -5.37 -13.88
C ALA A 184 -16.83 -3.92 -13.56
N VAL A 185 -17.62 -2.93 -14.01
CA VAL A 185 -17.37 -1.51 -13.71
C VAL A 185 -17.47 -1.26 -12.21
N SER A 186 -18.54 -1.71 -11.54
CA SER A 186 -18.74 -1.46 -10.11
C SER A 186 -17.60 -2.04 -9.27
N ARG A 187 -17.16 -3.27 -9.58
CA ARG A 187 -16.03 -3.93 -8.91
C ARG A 187 -14.72 -3.17 -9.09
N ARG A 188 -14.41 -2.70 -10.30
CA ARG A 188 -13.16 -1.98 -10.58
C ARG A 188 -13.16 -0.53 -10.14
N VAL A 189 -14.32 0.13 -10.11
CA VAL A 189 -14.48 1.45 -9.48
C VAL A 189 -14.26 1.34 -7.97
N PHE A 190 -14.84 0.32 -7.32
CA PHE A 190 -14.60 0.06 -5.90
C PHE A 190 -13.12 -0.21 -5.61
N GLN A 191 -12.48 -1.11 -6.39
CA GLN A 191 -11.05 -1.40 -6.26
C GLN A 191 -10.21 -0.14 -6.45
N THR A 192 -10.47 0.64 -7.50
CA THR A 192 -9.76 1.89 -7.80
C THR A 192 -9.89 2.88 -6.65
N SER A 193 -11.10 3.02 -6.10
CA SER A 193 -11.39 3.95 -4.99
C SER A 193 -10.64 3.55 -3.73
N TYR A 194 -10.68 2.28 -3.36
CA TYR A 194 -9.95 1.76 -2.21
C TYR A 194 -8.43 1.90 -2.39
N SER A 195 -7.90 1.49 -3.54
CA SER A 195 -6.48 1.65 -3.88
C SER A 195 -6.05 3.12 -3.88
N TYR A 196 -6.92 4.05 -4.29
CA TYR A 196 -6.65 5.48 -4.23
C TYR A 196 -6.56 5.99 -2.79
N PHE A 197 -7.52 5.67 -1.93
CA PHE A 197 -7.50 6.10 -0.53
C PHE A 197 -6.32 5.53 0.24
N PHE A 198 -6.03 4.24 0.07
CA PHE A 198 -4.81 3.64 0.61
C PHE A 198 -3.57 4.34 0.05
N GLY A 199 -3.58 4.57 -1.27
CA GLY A 199 -2.60 5.33 -2.01
C GLY A 199 -2.23 6.64 -1.33
N ALA A 200 -3.25 7.47 -1.10
CA ALA A 200 -3.14 8.78 -0.46
C ALA A 200 -2.66 8.68 0.99
N TYR A 201 -3.13 7.68 1.75
CA TYR A 201 -2.66 7.45 3.12
C TYR A 201 -1.16 7.11 3.16
N ALA A 202 -0.69 6.19 2.32
CA ALA A 202 0.72 5.83 2.25
C ALA A 202 1.59 7.00 1.77
N THR A 203 1.12 7.81 0.82
CA THR A 203 1.82 9.05 0.43
C THR A 203 1.83 10.07 1.57
N PHE A 204 0.75 10.20 2.34
CA PHE A 204 0.71 11.02 3.55
C PHE A 204 1.75 10.57 4.58
N LEU A 205 1.81 9.27 4.87
CA LEU A 205 2.83 8.70 5.78
C LEU A 205 4.24 9.02 5.28
N PHE A 206 4.52 8.78 4.00
CA PHE A 206 5.81 9.05 3.40
C PHE A 206 6.20 10.54 3.53
N VAL A 207 5.30 11.45 3.14
CA VAL A 207 5.54 12.90 3.17
C VAL A 207 5.75 13.42 4.59
N ARG A 208 5.02 12.88 5.58
CA ARG A 208 5.06 13.35 6.96
C ARG A 208 6.26 12.81 7.74
N THR A 209 6.60 11.55 7.51
CA THR A 209 7.68 10.85 8.22
C THR A 209 9.03 11.02 7.51
N GLY A 210 9.03 11.26 6.20
CA GLY A 210 10.23 11.27 5.37
C GLY A 210 10.88 9.89 5.24
N HIS A 211 10.16 8.80 5.55
CA HIS A 211 10.75 7.47 5.67
C HIS A 211 9.93 6.43 4.88
N ILE A 212 10.60 5.61 4.08
CA ILE A 212 9.91 4.63 3.20
C ILE A 212 9.32 3.43 3.96
N LEU A 213 9.94 3.02 5.08
CA LEU A 213 9.39 1.96 5.92
C LEU A 213 7.99 2.28 6.46
N ALA A 214 7.65 3.55 6.69
CA ALA A 214 6.35 3.95 7.21
C ALA A 214 5.17 3.47 6.33
N PRO A 215 5.12 3.80 5.02
CA PRO A 215 4.11 3.22 4.15
C PRO A 215 4.29 1.72 3.92
N ILE A 216 5.50 1.16 3.89
CA ILE A 216 5.72 -0.31 3.69
C ILE A 216 5.05 -1.13 4.79
N VAL A 217 5.29 -0.78 6.07
CA VAL A 217 4.71 -1.54 7.19
C VAL A 217 3.20 -1.36 7.26
N SER A 218 2.69 -0.16 6.99
CA SER A 218 1.26 0.11 6.90
C SER A 218 0.61 -0.69 5.78
N HIS A 219 1.23 -0.75 4.60
CA HIS A 219 0.78 -1.57 3.48
C HIS A 219 0.72 -3.04 3.86
N SER A 220 1.78 -3.56 4.50
CA SER A 220 1.85 -4.95 4.96
C SER A 220 0.70 -5.29 5.92
N VAL A 221 0.39 -4.38 6.86
CA VAL A 221 -0.76 -4.51 7.78
C VAL A 221 -2.07 -4.52 7.00
N CYS A 222 -2.27 -3.58 6.07
CA CYS A 222 -3.48 -3.51 5.25
C CYS A 222 -3.70 -4.76 4.40
N ASN A 223 -2.65 -5.29 3.75
CA ASN A 223 -2.76 -6.51 2.94
C ASN A 223 -3.08 -7.73 3.78
N ASN A 224 -2.52 -7.82 4.99
CA ASN A 224 -2.82 -8.91 5.89
C ASN A 224 -4.23 -8.80 6.52
N MET A 225 -4.71 -7.59 6.82
CA MET A 225 -6.04 -7.36 7.41
C MET A 225 -7.19 -7.39 6.38
N GLY A 226 -6.89 -7.05 5.13
CA GLY A 226 -7.88 -6.92 4.07
C GLY A 226 -8.81 -5.72 4.25
N LEU A 227 -9.98 -5.80 3.62
CA LEU A 227 -11.02 -4.78 3.73
C LEU A 227 -11.77 -4.90 5.07
N PRO A 228 -12.34 -3.79 5.59
CA PRO A 228 -13.28 -3.85 6.69
C PRO A 228 -14.42 -4.83 6.41
N LEU A 229 -14.64 -5.79 7.32
CA LEU A 229 -15.62 -6.85 7.19
C LEU A 229 -17.03 -6.40 7.59
N LEU A 230 -17.39 -5.15 7.29
CA LEU A 230 -18.66 -4.53 7.67
C LEU A 230 -19.90 -5.36 7.27
N PRO A 231 -19.95 -5.94 6.05
CA PRO A 231 -21.11 -6.77 5.65
C PRO A 231 -21.30 -8.01 6.53
N LEU A 232 -20.25 -8.52 7.18
CA LEU A 232 -20.33 -9.70 8.04
C LEU A 232 -20.92 -9.39 9.42
N ILE A 233 -21.01 -8.11 9.82
CA ILE A 233 -21.50 -7.73 11.14
C ILE A 233 -22.95 -8.21 11.34
N GLU A 234 -23.79 -8.17 10.31
CA GLU A 234 -25.19 -8.61 10.41
C GLU A 234 -25.36 -10.12 10.57
N ALA A 235 -24.31 -10.91 10.27
CA ALA A 235 -24.33 -12.35 10.48
C ALA A 235 -24.20 -12.74 11.97
N TYR A 236 -23.79 -11.82 12.85
CA TYR A 236 -23.65 -12.12 14.27
C TYR A 236 -25.04 -12.19 14.95
N PRO A 237 -25.33 -13.23 15.75
CA PRO A 237 -26.67 -13.45 16.30
C PRO A 237 -27.08 -12.41 17.34
N LYS A 238 -26.13 -12.00 18.21
CA LYS A 238 -26.41 -11.09 19.34
C LYS A 238 -26.35 -9.63 18.91
N ARG A 239 -27.43 -8.87 19.20
CA ARG A 239 -27.50 -7.43 18.92
C ARG A 239 -26.40 -6.63 19.62
N SER A 240 -26.03 -7.01 20.85
CA SER A 240 -24.94 -6.36 21.60
C SER A 240 -23.59 -6.53 20.89
N THR A 241 -23.30 -7.71 20.34
CA THR A 241 -22.09 -7.96 19.55
C THR A 241 -22.06 -7.11 18.28
N ARG A 242 -23.18 -7.03 17.55
CA ARG A 242 -23.29 -6.15 16.37
C ARG A 242 -23.04 -4.68 16.72
N ALA A 243 -23.65 -4.20 17.79
CA ALA A 243 -23.47 -2.83 18.28
C ALA A 243 -22.00 -2.55 18.66
N LEU A 244 -21.34 -3.50 19.35
CA LEU A 244 -19.92 -3.40 19.69
C LEU A 244 -19.03 -3.34 18.45
N LEU A 245 -19.29 -4.17 17.43
CA LEU A 245 -18.52 -4.17 16.19
C LEU A 245 -18.66 -2.85 15.44
N TRP A 246 -19.90 -2.38 15.22
CA TRP A 246 -20.15 -1.07 14.59
C TRP A 246 -19.47 0.07 15.35
N PHE A 247 -19.59 0.06 16.69
CA PHE A 247 -18.91 1.03 17.53
C PHE A 247 -17.38 0.95 17.39
N SER A 248 -16.80 -0.25 17.36
CA SER A 248 -15.34 -0.45 17.27
C SER A 248 -14.78 0.01 15.92
N TYR A 249 -15.51 -0.22 14.82
CA TYR A 249 -15.15 0.33 13.51
C TYR A 249 -15.18 1.86 13.50
N LEU A 250 -16.27 2.45 14.01
CA LEU A 250 -16.41 3.91 14.07
C LEU A 250 -15.34 4.55 14.96
N LEU A 251 -15.12 3.97 16.15
CA LEU A 251 -14.12 4.43 17.10
C LEU A 251 -12.71 4.33 16.51
N GLY A 252 -12.36 3.20 15.89
CA GLY A 252 -11.07 3.01 15.23
C GLY A 252 -10.80 4.08 14.17
N PHE A 253 -11.80 4.39 13.34
CA PHE A 253 -11.68 5.44 12.33
C PHE A 253 -11.52 6.84 12.94
N ILE A 254 -12.31 7.20 13.96
CA ILE A 254 -12.22 8.50 14.64
C ILE A 254 -10.85 8.66 15.32
N LEU A 255 -10.39 7.63 16.04
CA LEU A 255 -9.09 7.64 16.70
C LEU A 255 -7.96 7.73 15.67
N TRP A 256 -8.05 7.00 14.56
CA TRP A 256 -7.09 7.10 13.46
C TRP A 256 -6.99 8.55 12.95
N LEU A 257 -8.12 9.21 12.65
CA LEU A 257 -8.13 10.62 12.21
C LEU A 257 -7.47 11.55 13.24
N TRP A 258 -7.75 11.35 14.52
CA TRP A 258 -7.19 12.17 15.60
C TRP A 258 -5.68 11.95 15.77
N LEU A 259 -5.22 10.71 15.59
CA LEU A 259 -3.82 10.30 15.74
C LEU A 259 -2.97 10.50 14.47
N LEU A 260 -3.58 10.77 13.31
CA LEU A 260 -2.88 10.99 12.04
C LEU A 260 -1.74 12.01 12.17
N ARG A 261 -2.00 13.19 12.74
CA ARG A 261 -0.98 14.24 12.88
C ARG A 261 0.01 14.00 14.03
N PRO A 262 -0.42 13.65 15.26
CA PRO A 262 0.50 13.42 16.36
C PRO A 262 1.49 12.28 16.09
N LEU A 263 1.02 11.14 15.60
CA LEU A 263 1.89 9.98 15.38
C LEU A 263 2.77 10.10 14.14
N THR A 264 2.49 11.06 13.25
CA THR A 264 3.34 11.35 12.07
C THR A 264 4.09 12.68 12.21
N ASP A 265 4.30 13.18 13.44
CA ASP A 265 5.17 14.33 13.63
C ASP A 265 6.60 13.98 13.23
N SER A 266 7.13 14.71 12.25
CA SER A 266 8.49 14.57 11.73
C SER A 266 9.59 14.56 12.81
N LYS A 267 9.35 15.12 14.01
CA LYS A 267 10.30 15.10 15.13
C LYS A 267 10.67 13.69 15.58
N PHE A 268 9.77 12.72 15.43
CA PHE A 268 10.07 11.34 15.81
C PHE A 268 10.96 10.62 14.80
N TYR A 269 11.05 11.11 13.56
CA TYR A 269 11.62 10.37 12.43
C TYR A 269 12.95 10.95 11.91
N LYS A 270 13.48 11.99 12.57
CA LYS A 270 14.71 12.70 12.21
C LYS A 270 15.92 12.17 12.96
#